data_AF-A0A519EPN6-F1
#
_entry.id   AF-A0A519EPN6-F1
#
_cell.length_a   1.000
_cell.length_b   1.000
_cell.length_c   1.000
_cell.angle_alpha   90.00
_cell.angle_beta   90.00
_cell.angle_gamma   90.00
#
_symmetry.space_group_name_H-M   'P 1'
#
loop_
_entity.id
_entity.type
_entity.pdbx_description
1 polymer ?
#
loop_
_entity_poly.entity_id
_entity_poly.type
_entity_poly.pdbx_seq_one_letter_code
_entity_poly.pdbx_strand_id
1 'polypeptide(L)'
;MNDASSLLPALAAAVAERLQRRGWMLATAESCTGGLIAAACTELAGSSAWFERGFITYSNEAKAEAIGVDVALLAAHGAVSEPVVRAMTQGAITHARAQVALAVTGIAGPTGGSPDKPVGTVWFGWSVGGVVRTERRRFDGDRATVRAATAQHSLQTLALLLADAET
;
A
#
# COMPACT_ATOMS: atom_id res chain seq x y z
N MET A 1 9.95 -14.33 -19.70
CA MET A 1 9.96 -13.98 -18.26
C MET A 1 9.54 -12.53 -18.18
N ASN A 2 8.29 -12.28 -17.77
CA ASN A 2 7.72 -10.93 -17.82
C ASN A 2 8.29 -10.08 -16.69
N ASP A 3 8.85 -8.96 -17.11
CA ASP A 3 9.69 -8.01 -16.39
C ASP A 3 8.89 -7.08 -15.47
N ALA A 4 7.92 -7.62 -14.74
CA ALA A 4 7.15 -6.85 -13.76
C ALA A 4 8.01 -6.38 -12.57
N SER A 5 9.26 -6.83 -12.47
CA SER A 5 10.24 -6.35 -11.48
C SER A 5 11.13 -5.21 -11.96
N SER A 6 11.13 -4.80 -13.24
CA SER A 6 12.08 -3.76 -13.69
C SER A 6 11.78 -2.36 -13.19
N LEU A 7 10.52 -2.05 -12.87
CA LEU A 7 10.13 -0.70 -12.48
C LEU A 7 10.13 -0.47 -10.96
N LEU A 8 9.96 -1.52 -10.14
CA LEU A 8 9.88 -1.36 -8.68
C LEU A 8 11.12 -0.67 -8.08
N PRO A 9 12.36 -1.01 -8.45
CA PRO A 9 13.54 -0.32 -7.93
C PRO A 9 13.57 1.16 -8.31
N ALA A 10 13.23 1.49 -9.56
CA ALA A 10 13.19 2.88 -10.03
C ALA A 10 12.11 3.71 -9.33
N LEU A 11 10.92 3.11 -9.12
CA LEU A 11 9.83 3.76 -8.39
C LEU A 11 10.17 3.95 -6.90
N ALA A 12 10.78 2.96 -6.26
CA ALA A 12 11.27 3.07 -4.88
C ALA A 12 12.32 4.18 -4.75
N ALA A 13 13.26 4.27 -5.70
CA ALA A 13 14.25 5.36 -5.74
C ALA A 13 13.61 6.74 -5.88
N ALA A 14 12.59 6.88 -6.74
CA ALA A 14 11.86 8.14 -6.90
C ALA A 14 11.12 8.57 -5.62
N VAL A 15 10.52 7.61 -4.90
CA VAL A 15 9.90 7.85 -3.59
C VAL A 15 10.96 8.23 -2.56
N ALA A 16 12.08 7.50 -2.50
CA ALA A 16 13.19 7.74 -1.58
C ALA A 16 13.73 9.17 -1.70
N GLU A 17 14.04 9.61 -2.92
CA GLU A 17 14.57 10.95 -3.19
C GLU A 17 13.65 12.04 -2.63
N ARG A 18 12.34 11.93 -2.90
CA ARG A 18 11.34 12.93 -2.48
C ARG A 18 11.15 12.97 -0.97
N LEU A 19 11.21 11.81 -0.31
CA LEU A 19 11.10 11.72 1.15
C LEU A 19 12.36 12.25 1.83
N GLN A 20 13.54 11.87 1.34
CA GLN A 20 14.82 12.34 1.88
C GLN A 20 14.97 13.85 1.78
N ARG A 21 14.56 14.47 0.66
CA ARG A 21 14.54 15.94 0.52
C ARG A 21 13.72 16.65 1.61
N ARG A 22 12.71 15.98 2.15
CA ARG A 22 11.82 16.50 3.19
C ARG A 22 12.18 16.05 4.60
N GLY A 23 13.16 15.15 4.75
CA GLY A 23 13.42 14.45 6.01
C GLY A 23 12.22 13.64 6.50
N TRP A 24 11.42 13.12 5.56
CA TRP A 24 10.20 12.36 5.87
C TRP A 24 10.42 10.86 5.81
N MET A 25 9.60 10.15 6.57
CA MET A 25 9.59 8.70 6.65
C MET A 25 8.30 8.12 6.04
N LEU A 26 8.42 6.94 5.43
CA LEU A 26 7.33 6.13 4.88
C LEU A 26 7.02 4.91 5.77
N ALA A 27 5.74 4.64 5.97
CA ALA A 27 5.24 3.38 6.48
C ALA A 27 4.32 2.67 5.46
N THR A 28 4.32 1.34 5.44
CA THR A 28 3.40 0.56 4.58
C THR A 28 2.45 -0.31 5.38
N ALA A 29 1.22 -0.51 4.89
CA ALA A 29 0.27 -1.50 5.41
C ALA A 29 -0.24 -2.40 4.27
N GLU A 30 0.24 -3.63 4.24
CA GLU A 30 0.04 -4.56 3.14
C GLU A 30 -0.84 -5.74 3.53
N SER A 31 -1.78 -6.10 2.66
CA SER A 31 -2.52 -7.35 2.76
C SER A 31 -2.19 -8.25 1.55
N CYS A 32 -2.84 -8.07 0.41
CA CYS A 32 -2.72 -8.99 -0.73
C CYS A 32 -1.31 -9.04 -1.37
N THR A 33 -0.51 -7.98 -1.24
CA THR A 33 0.89 -7.95 -1.70
C THR A 33 1.82 -8.74 -0.78
N GLY A 34 1.49 -8.90 0.50
CA GLY A 34 2.26 -9.73 1.43
C GLY A 34 3.71 -9.28 1.62
N GLY A 35 3.97 -7.97 1.64
CA GLY A 35 5.30 -7.41 1.88
C GLY A 35 6.09 -7.05 0.63
N LEU A 36 5.53 -7.20 -0.57
CA LEU A 36 6.24 -6.86 -1.81
C LEU A 36 6.59 -5.37 -1.92
N ILE A 37 5.76 -4.48 -1.35
CA ILE A 37 6.04 -3.04 -1.39
C ILE A 37 7.16 -2.72 -0.40
N ALA A 38 7.07 -3.23 0.83
CA ALA A 38 8.13 -3.10 1.82
C ALA A 38 9.46 -3.66 1.29
N ALA A 39 9.44 -4.85 0.67
CA ALA A 39 10.62 -5.47 0.07
C ALA A 39 11.25 -4.56 -1.01
N ALA A 40 10.44 -3.99 -1.92
CA ALA A 40 10.93 -3.07 -2.92
C ALA A 40 11.56 -1.80 -2.31
N CYS A 41 11.00 -1.28 -1.22
CA CYS A 41 11.58 -0.14 -0.51
C CYS A 41 12.91 -0.51 0.16
N THR A 42 12.99 -1.68 0.80
CA THR A 42 14.17 -2.11 1.56
C THR A 42 15.30 -2.66 0.70
N GLU A 43 15.01 -3.09 -0.53
CA GLU A 43 16.02 -3.49 -1.52
C GLU A 43 16.92 -2.30 -1.93
N LEU A 44 16.39 -1.07 -1.85
CA LEU A 44 17.18 0.13 -2.10
C LEU A 44 18.14 0.41 -0.92
N ALA A 45 19.44 0.46 -1.22
CA ALA A 45 20.45 0.83 -0.24
C ALA A 45 20.17 2.20 0.39
N GLY A 46 20.36 2.32 1.70
CA GLY A 46 20.03 3.55 2.45
C GLY A 46 18.54 3.70 2.80
N SER A 47 17.75 2.63 2.67
CA SER A 47 16.32 2.60 3.04
C SER A 47 16.04 3.06 4.48
N SER A 48 16.97 2.88 5.41
CA SER A 48 16.86 3.37 6.80
C SER A 48 16.69 4.90 6.92
N ALA A 49 17.04 5.67 5.90
CA ALA A 49 16.89 7.13 5.91
C ALA A 49 15.48 7.62 5.56
N TRP A 50 14.59 6.75 5.07
CA TRP A 50 13.29 7.17 4.54
C TRP A 50 12.16 6.12 4.66
N PHE A 51 12.49 4.87 4.98
CA PHE A 51 11.52 3.81 5.23
C PHE A 51 11.56 3.44 6.73
N GLU A 52 10.41 3.55 7.39
CA GLU A 52 10.32 3.36 8.85
C GLU A 52 9.95 1.91 9.19
N ARG A 53 8.78 1.45 8.72
CA ARG A 53 8.33 0.06 8.88
C ARG A 53 7.27 -0.34 7.87
N GLY A 54 7.07 -1.65 7.76
CA GLY A 54 5.92 -2.24 7.07
C GLY A 54 5.07 -3.09 8.02
N PHE A 55 3.75 -2.99 7.87
CA PHE A 55 2.76 -3.85 8.52
C PHE A 55 2.20 -4.83 7.50
N ILE A 56 2.34 -6.13 7.72
CA ILE A 56 1.66 -7.14 6.90
C ILE A 56 0.42 -7.61 7.68
N THR A 57 -0.75 -7.10 7.31
CA THR A 57 -2.03 -7.31 8.02
C THR A 57 -3.00 -8.12 7.16
N TYR A 58 -2.65 -9.40 6.94
CA TYR A 58 -3.38 -10.25 6.00
C TYR A 58 -4.82 -10.54 6.45
N SER A 59 -5.03 -10.92 7.71
CA SER A 59 -6.35 -11.20 8.27
C SER A 59 -7.09 -9.94 8.75
N ASN A 60 -8.36 -10.07 9.13
CA ASN A 60 -9.12 -8.96 9.72
C ASN A 60 -8.60 -8.63 11.13
N GLU A 61 -8.29 -9.66 11.90
CA GLU A 61 -7.72 -9.58 13.24
C GLU A 61 -6.39 -8.83 13.21
N ALA A 62 -5.50 -9.17 12.27
CA ALA A 62 -4.22 -8.49 12.11
C ALA A 62 -4.40 -6.99 11.77
N LYS A 63 -5.42 -6.62 10.99
CA LYS A 63 -5.74 -5.20 10.71
C LYS A 63 -6.19 -4.47 11.97
N ALA A 64 -7.00 -5.12 12.80
CA ALA A 64 -7.48 -4.53 14.05
C ALA A 64 -6.35 -4.41 15.08
N GLU A 65 -5.58 -5.46 15.31
CA GLU A 65 -4.55 -5.52 16.35
C GLU A 65 -3.32 -4.65 16.03
N ALA A 66 -2.82 -4.72 14.80
CA ALA A 66 -1.54 -4.09 14.46
C ALA A 66 -1.67 -2.60 14.11
N ILE A 67 -2.77 -2.22 13.47
CA ILE A 67 -2.98 -0.87 12.91
C ILE A 67 -4.35 -0.28 13.24
N GLY A 68 -5.08 -0.87 14.20
CA GLY A 68 -6.27 -0.25 14.78
C GLY A 68 -7.49 -0.12 13.86
N VAL A 69 -7.62 -0.96 12.82
CA VAL A 69 -8.84 -0.94 12.00
C VAL A 69 -10.03 -1.45 12.80
N ASP A 70 -11.09 -0.64 12.89
CA ASP A 70 -12.31 -1.00 13.61
C ASP A 70 -12.94 -2.30 13.05
N VAL A 71 -13.18 -3.25 13.94
CA VAL A 71 -13.84 -4.53 13.65
C VAL A 71 -15.26 -4.33 13.10
N ALA A 72 -15.97 -3.29 13.53
CA ALA A 72 -17.29 -2.96 13.01
C ALA A 72 -17.22 -2.52 11.54
N LEU A 73 -16.17 -1.79 11.16
CA LEU A 73 -15.93 -1.36 9.78
C LEU A 73 -15.61 -2.57 8.87
N LEU A 74 -14.79 -3.50 9.37
CA LEU A 74 -14.46 -4.74 8.68
C LEU A 74 -15.71 -5.61 8.48
N ALA A 75 -16.59 -5.72 9.48
CA ALA A 75 -17.84 -6.47 9.38
C ALA A 75 -18.82 -5.83 8.38
N ALA A 76 -18.96 -4.51 8.39
CA ALA A 76 -19.93 -3.80 7.55
C ALA A 76 -19.53 -3.75 6.07
N HIS A 77 -18.24 -3.54 5.76
CA HIS A 77 -17.79 -3.28 4.38
C HIS A 77 -16.93 -4.41 3.78
N GLY A 78 -16.41 -5.30 4.63
CA GLY A 78 -15.40 -6.29 4.27
C GLY A 78 -14.01 -5.67 4.06
N ALA A 79 -12.98 -6.51 4.14
CA ALA A 79 -11.57 -6.10 4.10
C ALA A 79 -11.16 -5.36 2.83
N VAL A 80 -11.81 -5.65 1.69
CA VAL A 80 -11.51 -5.06 0.39
C VAL A 80 -12.57 -4.01 0.06
N SER A 81 -12.38 -2.83 0.65
CA SER A 81 -13.29 -1.69 0.55
C SER A 81 -12.57 -0.36 0.78
N GLU A 82 -13.17 0.75 0.34
CA GLU A 82 -12.61 2.08 0.59
C GLU A 82 -12.47 2.41 2.08
N PRO A 83 -13.50 2.20 2.93
CA PRO A 83 -13.39 2.59 4.33
C PRO A 83 -12.28 1.83 5.05
N VAL A 84 -12.11 0.54 4.73
CA VAL A 84 -11.05 -0.28 5.33
C VAL A 84 -9.67 0.17 4.86
N VAL A 85 -9.44 0.43 3.56
CA VAL A 85 -8.10 0.88 3.14
C VAL A 85 -7.77 2.26 3.71
N ARG A 86 -8.76 3.16 3.83
CA ARG A 86 -8.60 4.46 4.49
C ARG A 86 -8.18 4.29 5.95
N ALA A 87 -8.86 3.40 6.68
CA ALA A 87 -8.52 3.08 8.06
C ALA A 87 -7.13 2.44 8.17
N MET A 88 -6.76 1.52 7.27
CA MET A 88 -5.42 0.94 7.21
C MET A 88 -4.34 2.00 6.99
N THR A 89 -4.55 2.95 6.07
CA THR A 89 -3.62 4.06 5.82
C THR A 89 -3.45 4.94 7.05
N GLN A 90 -4.55 5.31 7.71
CA GLN A 90 -4.51 6.14 8.91
C GLN A 90 -3.84 5.40 10.07
N GLY A 91 -4.16 4.13 10.25
CA GLY A 91 -3.53 3.25 11.22
C GLY A 91 -2.02 3.16 11.02
N ALA A 92 -1.57 2.95 9.78
CA ALA A 92 -0.15 2.90 9.46
C ALA A 92 0.59 4.18 9.88
N ILE A 93 0.03 5.37 9.58
CA ILE A 93 0.59 6.66 10.04
C ILE A 93 0.69 6.72 11.56
N THR A 94 -0.43 6.45 12.25
CA THR A 94 -0.53 6.59 13.70
C THR A 94 0.44 5.66 14.44
N HIS A 95 0.57 4.41 13.97
CA HIS A 95 1.38 3.38 14.62
C HIS A 95 2.86 3.43 14.24
N ALA A 96 3.22 4.00 13.07
CA ALA A 96 4.61 4.15 12.65
C ALA A 96 5.23 5.51 13.01
N ARG A 97 4.42 6.53 13.33
CA ARG A 97 4.86 7.93 13.50
C ARG A 97 5.58 8.49 12.27
N ALA A 98 5.18 8.03 11.08
CA ALA A 98 5.70 8.45 9.79
C ALA A 98 4.87 9.62 9.22
N GLN A 99 5.44 10.40 8.29
CA GLN A 99 4.74 11.52 7.62
C GLN A 99 3.98 11.04 6.38
N VAL A 100 4.34 9.87 5.87
CA VAL A 100 3.79 9.28 4.66
C VAL A 100 3.41 7.82 4.93
N ALA A 101 2.26 7.40 4.42
CA ALA A 101 1.86 5.99 4.46
C ALA A 101 1.23 5.54 3.15
N LEU A 102 1.36 4.24 2.89
CA LEU A 102 0.77 3.55 1.76
C LEU A 102 0.13 2.26 2.25
N ALA A 103 -1.15 2.04 1.94
CA ALA A 103 -1.88 0.83 2.31
C ALA A 103 -2.53 0.18 1.09
N VAL A 104 -2.55 -1.16 1.08
CA VAL A 104 -3.23 -1.95 0.03
C VAL A 104 -4.00 -3.13 0.61
N THR A 105 -5.22 -3.31 0.12
CA THR A 105 -6.08 -4.47 0.44
C THR A 105 -6.84 -4.91 -0.81
N GLY A 106 -6.85 -6.20 -1.12
CA GLY A 106 -7.34 -6.67 -2.41
C GLY A 106 -7.52 -8.18 -2.53
N ILE A 107 -8.12 -8.59 -3.64
CA ILE A 107 -8.43 -9.98 -3.97
C ILE A 107 -7.49 -10.41 -5.10
N ALA A 108 -6.30 -10.90 -4.76
CA ALA A 108 -5.33 -11.33 -5.77
C ALA A 108 -5.74 -12.63 -6.50
N GLY A 109 -6.74 -13.36 -5.99
CA GLY A 109 -7.19 -14.62 -6.59
C GLY A 109 -6.35 -15.85 -6.20
N PRO A 110 -6.64 -17.00 -6.82
CA PRO A 110 -7.63 -17.19 -7.91
C PRO A 110 -9.10 -17.19 -7.44
N THR A 111 -9.35 -17.27 -6.14
CA THR A 111 -10.69 -17.29 -5.54
C THR A 111 -10.96 -16.04 -4.70
N GLY A 112 -12.13 -15.95 -4.09
CA GLY A 112 -12.51 -14.88 -3.15
C GLY A 112 -13.15 -13.64 -3.78
N GLY A 113 -13.31 -13.63 -5.10
CA GLY A 113 -14.07 -12.59 -5.80
C GLY A 113 -15.58 -12.79 -5.72
N SER A 114 -16.32 -11.70 -5.94
CA SER A 114 -17.77 -11.67 -6.16
C SER A 114 -18.09 -10.89 -7.43
N PRO A 115 -19.34 -10.89 -7.94
CA PRO A 115 -19.74 -10.04 -9.07
C PRO A 115 -19.40 -8.54 -8.84
N ASP A 116 -19.62 -8.02 -7.63
CA ASP A 116 -19.35 -6.62 -7.30
C ASP A 116 -17.86 -6.33 -7.04
N LYS A 117 -17.11 -7.34 -6.58
CA LYS A 117 -15.68 -7.27 -6.22
C LYS A 117 -14.95 -8.46 -6.86
N PRO A 118 -14.77 -8.46 -8.20
CA PRO A 118 -14.15 -9.58 -8.88
C PRO A 118 -12.69 -9.76 -8.44
N VAL A 119 -12.14 -10.95 -8.68
CA VAL A 119 -10.69 -11.20 -8.57
C VAL A 119 -9.93 -10.12 -9.37
N GLY A 120 -8.82 -9.66 -8.80
CA GLY A 120 -8.06 -8.51 -9.29
C GLY A 120 -8.46 -7.18 -8.66
N THR A 121 -9.59 -7.10 -7.94
CA THR A 121 -10.00 -5.87 -7.25
C THR A 121 -9.05 -5.54 -6.10
N VAL A 122 -8.50 -4.33 -6.11
CA VAL A 122 -7.61 -3.81 -5.07
C VAL A 122 -8.01 -2.39 -4.72
N TRP A 123 -8.00 -2.10 -3.42
CA TRP A 123 -8.10 -0.77 -2.86
C TRP A 123 -6.74 -0.31 -2.37
N PHE A 124 -6.43 0.95 -2.64
CA PHE A 124 -5.22 1.65 -2.27
C PHE A 124 -5.56 2.84 -1.39
N GLY A 125 -4.68 3.15 -0.46
CA GLY A 125 -4.74 4.39 0.31
C GLY A 125 -3.35 4.97 0.51
N TRP A 126 -3.22 6.27 0.28
CA TRP A 126 -1.98 7.02 0.49
C TRP A 126 -2.25 8.18 1.43
N SER A 127 -1.38 8.36 2.43
CA SER A 127 -1.33 9.56 3.25
C SER A 127 -0.04 10.30 2.94
N VAL A 128 -0.14 11.56 2.57
CA VAL A 128 1.02 12.45 2.37
C VAL A 128 0.76 13.73 3.15
N GLY A 129 1.59 14.01 4.16
CA GLY A 129 1.42 15.22 4.99
C GLY A 129 0.06 15.28 5.71
N GLY A 130 -0.54 14.13 6.03
CA GLY A 130 -1.84 14.02 6.68
C GLY A 130 -3.06 14.02 5.73
N VAL A 131 -2.86 14.23 4.41
CA VAL A 131 -3.95 14.14 3.44
C VAL A 131 -4.08 12.71 2.93
N VAL A 132 -5.22 12.09 3.21
CA VAL A 132 -5.51 10.70 2.78
C VAL A 132 -6.29 10.66 1.47
N ARG A 133 -5.71 10.02 0.45
CA ARG A 133 -6.38 9.67 -0.81
C ARG A 133 -6.57 8.16 -0.91
N THR A 134 -7.68 7.75 -1.52
CA THR A 134 -8.02 6.35 -1.75
C THR A 134 -8.36 6.11 -3.21
N GLU A 135 -8.12 4.90 -3.68
CA GLU A 135 -8.41 4.52 -5.07
C GLU A 135 -8.75 3.04 -5.18
N ARG A 136 -9.71 2.72 -6.05
CA ARG A 136 -9.99 1.34 -6.48
C ARG A 136 -9.44 1.08 -7.87
N ARG A 137 -8.78 -0.07 -8.03
CA ARG A 137 -8.42 -0.64 -9.35
C ARG A 137 -8.84 -2.10 -9.44
N ARG A 138 -8.85 -2.60 -10.67
CA ARG A 138 -8.94 -4.02 -11.00
C ARG A 138 -7.80 -4.35 -11.94
N PHE A 139 -7.00 -5.36 -11.59
CA PHE A 139 -5.94 -5.87 -12.46
C PHE A 139 -6.35 -7.24 -13.01
N ASP A 140 -6.12 -7.46 -14.30
CA ASP A 140 -6.29 -8.77 -14.92
C ASP A 140 -5.04 -9.63 -14.70
N GLY A 141 -5.19 -10.94 -14.89
CA GLY A 141 -4.11 -11.91 -14.77
C GLY A 141 -4.22 -12.80 -13.52
N ASP A 142 -3.16 -13.57 -13.29
CA ASP A 142 -3.07 -14.49 -12.17
C ASP A 142 -2.67 -13.78 -10.86
N ARG A 143 -2.62 -14.55 -9.78
CA ARG A 143 -2.27 -14.04 -8.44
C ARG A 143 -0.93 -13.31 -8.42
N ALA A 144 0.08 -13.81 -9.13
CA ALA A 144 1.39 -13.20 -9.17
C ALA A 144 1.35 -11.84 -9.90
N THR A 145 0.66 -11.80 -11.05
CA THR A 145 0.46 -10.61 -11.87
C THR A 145 -0.27 -9.51 -11.10
N VAL A 146 -1.39 -9.84 -10.44
CA VAL A 146 -2.16 -8.88 -9.64
C VAL A 146 -1.31 -8.30 -8.50
N ARG A 147 -0.53 -9.15 -7.80
CA ARG A 147 0.34 -8.70 -6.71
C ARG A 147 1.45 -7.76 -7.18
N ALA A 148 2.10 -8.09 -8.30
CA ALA A 148 3.15 -7.26 -8.88
C ALA A 148 2.60 -5.91 -9.38
N ALA A 149 1.48 -5.93 -10.12
CA ALA A 149 0.81 -4.73 -10.59
C ALA A 149 0.34 -3.83 -9.43
N THR A 150 -0.14 -4.43 -8.33
CA THR A 150 -0.49 -3.71 -7.10
C THR A 150 0.72 -2.98 -6.52
N ALA A 151 1.85 -3.67 -6.35
CA ALA A 151 3.05 -3.06 -5.79
C ALA A 151 3.55 -1.90 -6.68
N GLN A 152 3.61 -2.12 -7.99
CA GLN A 152 4.05 -1.11 -8.95
C GLN A 152 3.13 0.13 -8.93
N HIS A 153 1.82 -0.08 -9.06
CA HIS A 153 0.84 1.02 -9.05
C HIS A 153 0.89 1.83 -7.75
N SER A 154 1.08 1.14 -6.63
CA SER A 154 1.14 1.77 -5.31
C SER A 154 2.31 2.75 -5.17
N LEU A 155 3.52 2.34 -5.59
CA LEU A 155 4.72 3.17 -5.53
C LEU A 155 4.70 4.27 -6.61
N GLN A 156 4.23 3.95 -7.81
CA GLN A 156 4.10 4.93 -8.89
C GLN A 156 3.20 6.08 -8.49
N THR A 157 2.02 5.78 -7.94
CA THR A 157 1.07 6.80 -7.51
C THR A 157 1.63 7.60 -6.33
N LEU A 158 2.32 6.95 -5.38
CA LEU A 158 2.96 7.66 -4.27
C LEU A 158 4.02 8.65 -4.76
N ALA A 159 4.85 8.26 -5.72
CA ALA A 159 5.87 9.14 -6.30
C ALA A 159 5.25 10.40 -6.94
N LEU A 160 4.09 10.25 -7.61
CA LEU A 160 3.34 11.37 -8.19
C LEU A 160 2.76 12.28 -7.10
N LEU A 161 2.10 11.71 -6.08
CA LEU A 161 1.52 12.49 -4.98
C LEU A 161 2.57 13.29 -4.20
N LEU A 162 3.77 12.73 -4.04
CA LEU A 162 4.91 13.43 -3.42
C LEU A 162 5.48 14.53 -4.32
N ALA A 163 5.35 14.42 -5.65
CA ALA A 163 5.74 15.50 -6.56
C ALA A 163 4.74 16.67 -6.51
N ASP A 164 3.44 16.38 -6.43
CA ASP A 164 2.40 17.42 -6.36
C ASP A 164 2.44 18.19 -5.03
N ALA A 165 2.83 17.53 -3.94
CA ALA A 165 3.00 18.15 -2.62
C ALA A 165 4.29 18.98 -2.48
N GLU A 166 5.01 19.21 -3.58
CA GLU A 166 6.23 20.04 -3.67
C GLU A 166 5.90 21.47 -4.16
N THR A 167 4.69 21.66 -4.68
CA THR A 167 4.07 22.94 -5.08
C THR A 167 3.20 23.53 -3.99
#